data_AF-A0A7X3U2Z9-F1
#
_entry.id   AF-A0A7X3U2Z9-F1
#
_cell.length_a   1.000
_cell.length_b   1.000
_cell.length_c   1.000
_cell.angle_alpha   90.00
_cell.angle_beta   90.00
_cell.angle_gamma   90.00
#
_symmetry.space_group_name_H-M   'P 1'
#
loop_
_entity.id
_entity.type
_entity.pdbx_description
1 polymer ?
#
loop_
_entity_poly.entity_id
_entity_poly.type
_entity_poly.pdbx_seq_one_letter_code
_entity_poly.pdbx_strand_id
1 'polypeptide(L)'
;PDAGRLIDALGPGPWTIITPAAEGWSSPALAGGDSVGVRMPPVPTLQAVIAELGAPLAASSANRHGDPSPTTCAEALASLGEHCAAAIDDGSTSHGLDSSVIDCSVTPPRILREGALPAAEVAGHLGLAGIEVVRRAGVNG
;
A
#
# COMPACT_ATOMS: atom_id res chain seq x y z
N PRO A 1 -1.40 -5.43 -18.40
CA PRO A 1 -0.30 -4.46 -18.13
C PRO A 1 0.43 -4.82 -16.82
N ASP A 2 1.64 -4.30 -16.61
CA ASP A 2 2.58 -4.72 -15.54
C ASP A 2 1.97 -4.81 -14.13
N ALA A 3 1.10 -3.86 -13.76
CA ALA A 3 0.38 -3.87 -12.48
C ALA A 3 -0.42 -5.15 -12.26
N GLY A 4 -1.21 -5.59 -13.24
CA GLY A 4 -1.99 -6.83 -13.15
C GLY A 4 -1.10 -8.06 -13.02
N ARG A 5 0.00 -8.12 -13.77
CA ARG A 5 0.97 -9.23 -13.68
C ARG A 5 1.58 -9.32 -12.27
N LEU A 6 1.93 -8.19 -11.68
CA LEU A 6 2.47 -8.14 -10.32
C LEU A 6 1.41 -8.53 -9.28
N ILE A 7 0.18 -8.01 -9.39
CA ILE A 7 -0.91 -8.33 -8.45
C ILE A 7 -1.19 -9.85 -8.47
N ASP A 8 -1.33 -10.44 -9.66
CA ASP A 8 -1.63 -11.86 -9.81
C ASP A 8 -0.49 -12.76 -9.29
N ALA A 9 0.77 -12.36 -9.54
CA ALA A 9 1.93 -13.14 -9.14
C ALA A 9 2.28 -13.02 -7.65
N LEU A 10 2.13 -11.82 -7.06
CA LEU A 10 2.52 -11.56 -5.68
C LEU A 10 1.42 -11.94 -4.68
N GLY A 11 0.14 -11.85 -5.08
CA GLY A 11 -0.98 -12.04 -4.16
C GLY A 11 -0.91 -11.10 -2.94
N PRO A 12 -1.53 -11.44 -1.80
CA PRO A 12 -1.41 -10.63 -0.60
C PRO A 12 0.04 -10.50 -0.11
N GLY A 13 0.51 -9.28 0.11
CA GLY A 13 1.91 -9.06 0.47
C GLY A 13 2.28 -7.60 0.78
N PRO A 14 3.56 -7.36 1.09
CA PRO A 14 4.05 -6.07 1.54
C PRO A 14 4.41 -5.15 0.36
N TRP A 15 3.44 -4.92 -0.52
CA TRP A 15 3.61 -4.10 -1.71
C TRP A 15 2.50 -3.06 -1.84
N THR A 16 2.79 -2.04 -2.63
CA THR A 16 1.86 -1.00 -3.05
C THR A 16 2.13 -0.74 -4.52
N ILE A 17 1.14 -0.95 -5.36
CA ILE A 17 1.26 -0.78 -6.81
C ILE A 17 0.46 0.45 -7.21
N ILE A 18 1.13 1.46 -7.75
CA ILE A 18 0.51 2.64 -8.32
C ILE A 18 0.17 2.35 -9.76
N THR A 19 -1.08 2.61 -10.14
CA THR A 19 -1.59 2.39 -11.49
C THR A 19 -2.46 3.58 -11.92
N PRO A 20 -2.61 3.85 -13.23
CA PRO A 20 -3.52 4.89 -13.68
C PRO A 20 -4.94 4.61 -13.19
N ALA A 21 -5.65 5.67 -12.82
CA ALA A 21 -7.07 5.60 -12.55
C ALA A 21 -7.83 5.18 -13.82
N ALA A 22 -8.96 4.49 -13.65
CA ALA A 22 -9.86 4.25 -14.77
C ALA A 22 -10.38 5.58 -15.34
N GLU A 23 -10.56 5.66 -16.66
CA GLU A 23 -11.05 6.87 -17.31
C GLU A 23 -12.41 7.30 -16.72
N GLY A 24 -12.51 8.59 -16.36
CA GLY A 24 -13.71 9.14 -15.75
C GLY A 24 -13.95 8.74 -14.29
N TRP A 25 -13.07 7.93 -13.68
CA TRP A 25 -13.18 7.61 -12.27
C TRP A 25 -12.79 8.81 -11.41
N SER A 26 -13.70 9.25 -10.54
CA SER A 26 -13.48 10.31 -9.56
C SER A 26 -13.62 9.74 -8.15
N SER A 27 -12.59 9.90 -7.33
CA SER A 27 -12.57 9.42 -5.96
C SER A 27 -11.63 10.28 -5.10
N PRO A 28 -11.96 10.54 -3.83
CA PRO A 28 -11.00 11.13 -2.89
C PRO A 28 -9.69 10.34 -2.78
N ALA A 29 -9.72 9.02 -3.08
CA ALA A 29 -8.53 8.17 -3.11
C ALA A 29 -7.47 8.58 -4.13
N LEU A 30 -7.84 9.39 -5.14
CA LEU A 30 -6.92 9.93 -6.13
C LEU A 30 -6.07 11.09 -5.60
N ALA A 31 -6.46 11.70 -4.47
CA ALA A 31 -5.82 12.88 -3.92
C ALA A 31 -5.57 14.01 -4.95
N GLY A 32 -6.47 14.13 -5.95
CA GLY A 32 -6.37 15.12 -7.03
C GLY A 32 -5.45 14.77 -8.20
N GLY A 33 -4.90 13.55 -8.25
CA GLY A 33 -4.11 13.05 -9.39
C GLY A 33 -4.87 12.04 -10.27
N ASP A 34 -4.15 11.47 -11.24
CA ASP A 34 -4.71 10.54 -12.24
C ASP A 34 -4.29 9.07 -11.96
N SER A 35 -3.80 8.78 -10.76
CA SER A 35 -3.32 7.46 -10.38
C SER A 35 -3.78 7.07 -8.98
N VAL A 36 -3.78 5.77 -8.70
CA VAL A 36 -4.19 5.20 -7.43
C VAL A 36 -3.19 4.16 -6.95
N GLY A 37 -2.88 4.18 -5.65
CA GLY A 37 -2.08 3.16 -4.99
C GLY A 37 -2.95 2.00 -4.50
N VAL A 38 -2.73 0.82 -5.05
CA VAL A 38 -3.44 -0.42 -4.68
C VAL A 38 -2.56 -1.26 -3.75
N ARG A 39 -3.17 -1.87 -2.74
CA ARG A 39 -2.51 -2.78 -1.80
C ARG A 39 -3.39 -4.00 -1.54
N MET A 40 -2.76 -5.13 -1.21
CA MET A 40 -3.44 -6.33 -0.74
C MET A 40 -2.73 -6.82 0.53
N PRO A 41 -3.05 -6.27 1.73
CA PRO A 41 -2.35 -6.62 2.96
C PRO A 41 -2.54 -8.11 3.30
N PRO A 42 -1.49 -8.83 3.75
CA PRO A 42 -1.60 -10.22 4.20
C PRO A 42 -2.13 -10.29 5.64
N VAL A 43 -3.23 -9.59 5.93
CA VAL A 43 -3.86 -9.51 7.25
C VAL A 43 -5.24 -10.16 7.17
N PRO A 44 -5.43 -11.39 7.68
CA PRO A 44 -6.67 -12.15 7.51
C PRO A 44 -7.92 -11.39 7.98
N THR A 45 -7.82 -10.69 9.11
CA THR A 45 -8.92 -9.89 9.65
C THR A 45 -9.34 -8.77 8.70
N LEU A 46 -8.38 -8.04 8.11
CA LEU A 46 -8.67 -7.00 7.13
C LEU A 46 -9.22 -7.56 5.81
N GLN A 47 -8.70 -8.71 5.37
CA GLN A 47 -9.21 -9.39 4.17
C GLN A 47 -10.67 -9.83 4.35
N ALA A 48 -11.03 -10.36 5.54
CA ALA A 48 -12.40 -10.71 5.86
C ALA A 48 -13.32 -9.48 5.86
N VAL A 49 -12.88 -8.35 6.42
CA VAL A 49 -13.64 -7.08 6.40
C VAL A 49 -13.87 -6.60 4.98
N ILE A 50 -12.83 -6.61 4.13
CA ILE A 50 -12.96 -6.18 2.72
C ILE A 50 -13.89 -7.12 1.94
N ALA A 51 -13.80 -8.43 2.20
CA ALA A 51 -14.67 -9.42 1.57
C ALA A 51 -16.15 -9.19 1.94
N GLU A 52 -16.43 -8.98 3.23
CA GLU A 52 -17.80 -8.71 3.72
C GLU A 52 -18.33 -7.35 3.23
N LEU A 53 -17.46 -6.34 3.11
CA LEU A 53 -17.82 -5.03 2.54
C LEU A 53 -18.23 -5.14 1.07
N GLY A 54 -17.71 -6.12 0.32
CA GLY A 54 -17.99 -6.32 -1.10
C GLY A 54 -17.48 -5.18 -2.00
N ALA A 55 -16.61 -4.30 -1.48
CA ALA A 55 -16.08 -3.14 -2.17
C ALA A 55 -14.63 -2.84 -1.73
N PRO A 56 -13.83 -2.12 -2.56
CA PRO A 56 -12.51 -1.67 -2.15
C PRO A 56 -12.58 -0.72 -0.95
N LEU A 57 -11.61 -0.86 -0.04
CA LEU A 57 -11.46 0.04 1.11
C LEU A 57 -10.35 1.07 0.84
N ALA A 58 -10.73 2.34 0.73
CA ALA A 58 -9.77 3.43 0.75
C ALA A 58 -9.28 3.64 2.19
N ALA A 59 -7.96 3.60 2.41
CA ALA A 59 -7.38 3.72 3.74
C ALA A 59 -6.11 4.59 3.72
N SER A 60 -5.95 5.39 4.79
CA SER A 60 -4.71 6.04 5.18
C SER A 60 -4.22 5.46 6.51
N SER A 61 -3.08 5.94 7.01
CA SER A 61 -2.68 5.64 8.39
C SER A 61 -3.74 6.17 9.37
N ALA A 62 -4.01 5.41 10.45
CA ALA A 62 -5.09 5.66 11.39
C ALA A 62 -4.73 6.72 12.45
N ASN A 63 -4.29 7.89 11.98
CA ASN A 63 -3.85 9.01 12.81
C ASN A 63 -4.26 10.36 12.23
N ARG A 64 -4.23 11.40 13.06
CA ARG A 64 -4.32 12.78 12.58
C ARG A 64 -3.10 13.13 11.72
N HIS A 65 -3.33 14.00 10.74
CA HIS A 65 -2.26 14.46 9.85
C HIS A 65 -1.10 15.07 10.64
N GLY A 66 0.11 14.57 10.39
CA GLY A 66 1.33 15.01 11.08
C GLY A 66 1.72 14.15 12.30
N ASP A 67 0.81 13.35 12.85
CA ASP A 67 1.13 12.43 13.95
C ASP A 67 1.90 11.20 13.42
N PRO A 68 2.69 10.52 14.28
CA PRO A 68 3.23 9.21 13.98
C PRO A 68 2.13 8.20 13.63
N SER A 69 2.41 7.27 12.71
CA SER A 69 1.48 6.17 12.44
C SER A 69 1.39 5.25 13.66
N PRO A 70 0.17 4.86 14.08
CA PRO A 70 0.00 3.99 15.24
C PRO A 70 0.39 2.56 14.87
N THR A 71 0.95 1.83 15.83
CA THR A 71 1.19 0.39 15.71
C THR A 71 0.26 -0.42 16.58
N THR A 72 -0.55 0.22 17.42
CA THR A 72 -1.58 -0.43 18.23
C THR A 72 -2.95 0.22 18.04
N CYS A 73 -4.02 -0.55 18.29
CA CYS A 73 -5.39 -0.02 18.29
C CYS A 73 -5.56 1.12 19.32
N ALA A 74 -4.93 1.00 20.48
CA ALA A 74 -4.96 2.02 21.53
C ALA A 74 -4.36 3.36 21.08
N GLU A 75 -3.22 3.35 20.38
CA GLU A 75 -2.61 4.56 19.81
C GLU A 75 -3.50 5.18 18.73
N ALA A 76 -4.10 4.35 17.87
CA ALA A 76 -5.02 4.82 16.83
C ALA A 76 -6.24 5.50 17.44
N LEU A 77 -6.85 4.89 18.47
CA LEU A 77 -7.98 5.48 19.20
C LEU A 77 -7.60 6.77 19.92
N ALA A 78 -6.41 6.85 20.51
CA ALA A 78 -5.92 8.08 21.14
C ALA A 78 -5.68 9.20 20.10
N SER A 79 -5.20 8.86 18.90
CA SER A 79 -5.00 9.83 17.82
C SER A 79 -6.32 10.27 17.17
N LEU A 80 -7.25 9.36 16.91
CA LEU A 80 -8.49 9.70 16.21
C LEU A 80 -9.58 10.24 17.14
N GLY A 81 -9.60 9.83 18.41
CA GLY A 81 -10.59 10.25 19.40
C GLY A 81 -12.03 10.00 18.92
N GLU A 82 -12.88 11.01 19.07
CA GLU A 82 -14.30 10.95 18.68
C GLU A 82 -14.55 10.81 17.17
N HIS A 83 -13.53 11.00 16.33
CA HIS A 83 -13.64 10.80 14.89
C HIS A 83 -13.61 9.32 14.47
N CYS A 84 -13.31 8.41 15.41
CA CYS A 84 -13.34 6.97 15.18
C CYS A 84 -14.72 6.40 15.53
N ALA A 85 -15.51 6.05 14.52
CA ALA A 85 -16.82 5.43 14.74
C ALA A 85 -16.73 3.98 15.22
N ALA A 86 -15.70 3.25 14.80
CA ALA A 86 -15.46 1.86 15.17
C ALA A 86 -13.98 1.52 14.99
N ALA A 87 -13.48 0.59 15.81
CA ALA A 87 -12.13 0.05 15.71
C ALA A 87 -12.16 -1.48 15.79
N ILE A 88 -11.25 -2.10 15.04
CA ILE A 88 -10.99 -3.54 15.08
C ILE A 88 -9.59 -3.70 15.67
N ASP A 89 -9.49 -4.39 16.81
CA ASP A 89 -8.21 -4.69 17.45
C ASP A 89 -7.74 -6.09 17.03
N ASP A 90 -6.74 -6.13 16.17
CA ASP A 90 -6.07 -7.35 15.67
C ASP A 90 -4.65 -7.49 16.28
N GLY A 91 -4.39 -6.79 17.40
CA GLY A 91 -3.08 -6.71 18.04
C GLY A 91 -2.15 -5.67 17.40
N SER A 92 -0.87 -5.72 17.79
CA SER A 92 0.14 -4.79 17.30
C SER A 92 0.56 -5.10 15.87
N THR A 93 0.76 -4.07 15.05
CA THR A 93 1.41 -4.25 13.75
C THR A 93 2.87 -4.65 13.95
N SER A 94 3.36 -5.57 13.13
CA SER A 94 4.78 -5.95 13.15
C SER A 94 5.63 -4.76 12.68
N HIS A 95 6.60 -4.35 13.50
CA HIS A 95 7.66 -3.45 13.05
C HIS A 95 8.53 -4.19 12.03
N GLY A 96 8.45 -3.77 10.76
CA GLY A 96 9.21 -4.33 9.65
C GLY A 96 9.56 -3.26 8.62
N LEU A 97 10.22 -3.65 7.53
CA LEU A 97 10.37 -2.77 6.38
C LEU A 97 8.98 -2.40 5.85
N ASP A 98 8.77 -1.12 5.57
CA ASP A 98 7.57 -0.63 4.91
C ASP A 98 7.27 -1.42 3.62
N SER A 99 6.03 -1.33 3.14
CA SER A 99 5.70 -1.88 1.82
C SER A 99 6.57 -1.26 0.72
N SER A 100 6.98 -2.09 -0.24
CA SER A 100 7.59 -1.58 -1.47
C SER A 100 6.55 -0.85 -2.31
N VAL A 101 6.90 0.31 -2.86
CA VAL A 101 6.01 1.13 -3.70
C VAL A 101 6.50 1.07 -5.14
N ILE A 102 5.71 0.42 -5.99
CA ILE A 102 5.99 0.19 -7.41
C ILE A 102 5.08 1.09 -8.22
N ASP A 103 5.67 1.92 -9.07
CA ASP A 103 4.97 2.82 -9.98
C ASP A 103 4.83 2.16 -11.36
N CYS A 104 3.65 1.61 -11.60
CA CYS A 104 3.22 1.05 -12.89
C CYS A 104 2.32 2.04 -13.67
N SER A 105 2.23 3.30 -13.24
CA SER A 105 1.54 4.36 -13.98
C SER A 105 2.38 4.96 -15.10
N VAL A 106 3.68 4.66 -15.09
CA VAL A 106 4.66 5.10 -16.09
C VAL A 106 5.24 3.91 -16.85
N THR A 107 5.89 4.17 -17.99
CA THR A 107 6.60 3.16 -18.77
C THR A 107 8.02 3.67 -19.08
N PRO A 108 9.09 2.93 -18.72
CA PRO A 108 9.08 1.66 -17.99
C PRO A 108 8.60 1.82 -16.52
N PRO A 109 8.11 0.75 -15.86
CA PRO A 109 7.77 0.80 -14.44
C PRO A 109 9.02 1.01 -13.59
N ARG A 110 8.84 1.57 -12.40
CA ARG A 110 9.94 1.89 -11.46
C ARG A 110 9.52 1.65 -10.01
N ILE A 111 10.48 1.55 -9.11
CA ILE A 111 10.25 1.43 -7.67
C ILE A 111 10.52 2.78 -7.02
N LEU A 112 9.49 3.42 -6.47
CA LEU A 112 9.62 4.68 -5.74
C LEU A 112 10.25 4.47 -4.36
N ARG A 113 9.94 3.34 -3.74
CA ARG A 113 10.51 2.91 -2.46
C ARG A 113 10.67 1.40 -2.46
N GLU A 114 11.89 0.92 -2.37
CA GLU A 114 12.17 -0.48 -2.07
C GLU A 114 12.02 -0.69 -0.56
N GLY A 115 11.05 -1.53 -0.18
CA GLY A 115 10.73 -1.90 1.19
C GLY A 115 10.92 -3.41 1.40
N ALA A 116 9.94 -4.09 1.99
CA ALA A 116 10.04 -5.53 2.27
C ALA A 116 10.03 -6.43 1.02
N LEU A 117 9.55 -5.94 -0.13
CA LEU A 117 9.59 -6.66 -1.41
C LEU A 117 10.80 -6.17 -2.24
N PRO A 118 11.84 -7.00 -2.46
CA PRO A 118 13.07 -6.57 -3.13
C PRO A 118 12.88 -6.20 -4.60
N ALA A 119 13.70 -5.27 -5.09
CA ALA A 119 13.64 -4.84 -6.49
C ALA A 119 13.89 -5.98 -7.49
N ALA A 120 14.77 -6.92 -7.13
CA ALA A 120 15.07 -8.08 -7.96
C ALA A 120 13.87 -9.01 -8.15
N GLU A 121 13.04 -9.17 -7.12
CA GLU A 121 11.83 -9.99 -7.18
C GLU A 121 10.78 -9.34 -8.11
N VAL A 122 10.56 -8.03 -7.96
CA VAL A 122 9.69 -7.25 -8.85
C VAL A 122 10.15 -7.36 -10.31
N ALA A 123 11.45 -7.16 -10.57
CA ALA A 123 12.01 -7.29 -11.91
C ALA A 123 11.82 -8.70 -12.48
N GLY A 124 12.00 -9.74 -11.66
CA GLY A 124 11.77 -11.14 -12.03
C GLY A 124 10.33 -11.40 -12.48
N HIS A 125 9.34 -10.94 -11.73
CA HIS A 125 7.93 -11.06 -12.12
C HIS A 125 7.58 -10.30 -13.40
N LEU A 126 8.29 -9.21 -13.70
CA LEU A 126 8.11 -8.45 -14.94
C LEU A 126 8.91 -9.01 -16.13
N GLY A 127 9.83 -9.96 -15.90
CA GLY A 127 10.73 -10.48 -16.94
C GLY A 127 11.83 -9.48 -17.33
N LEU A 128 12.22 -8.61 -16.40
CA LEU A 128 13.22 -7.57 -16.60
C LEU A 128 14.56 -8.00 -15.97
N ALA A 129 15.68 -7.58 -16.58
CA ALA A 129 17.01 -7.79 -16.00
C ALA A 129 17.26 -6.92 -14.75
N GLY A 130 16.49 -5.85 -14.59
CA GLY A 130 16.53 -4.93 -13.46
C GLY A 130 15.41 -3.90 -13.56
N ILE A 131 15.18 -3.17 -12.48
CA ILE A 131 14.18 -2.10 -12.39
C ILE A 131 14.79 -0.89 -11.68
N GLU A 132 14.43 0.31 -12.13
CA GLU A 132 14.88 1.55 -11.48
C GLU A 132 14.36 1.60 -10.04
N VAL A 133 15.23 1.96 -9.09
CA VAL A 133 14.88 2.18 -7.68
C VAL A 133 15.23 3.61 -7.30
N VAL A 134 14.21 4.42 -7.04
CA VAL A 134 14.37 5.84 -6.66
C VAL A 134 14.90 5.97 -5.24
N ARG A 135 14.38 5.17 -4.30
CA ARG A 135 14.78 5.16 -2.88
C ARG A 135 14.73 3.76 -2.29
N ARG A 136 15.62 3.47 -1.34
CA ARG A 136 15.59 2.24 -0.52
C ARG A 136 15.25 2.58 0.93
N ALA A 137 14.33 1.85 1.53
CA ALA A 137 13.99 2.01 2.94
C ALA A 137 15.23 1.68 3.81
N GLY A 138 15.53 2.53 4.79
CA GLY A 138 16.64 2.32 5.74
C GLY A 138 18.00 2.91 5.35
N VAL A 139 18.13 3.63 4.23
CA VAL A 139 19.33 4.44 3.94
C VAL A 139 19.11 5.84 4.49
N ASN A 140 19.54 6.08 5.74
CA ASN A 140 19.71 7.44 6.25
C ASN A 140 20.85 8.09 5.45
N GLY A 141 20.49 8.98 4.53
CA GLY A 141 21.39 9.98 3.95
C GLY A 141 21.16 11.32 4.60
#